data_AF-A0A6L6IKJ7-F1
#
_entry.id   AF-A0A6L6IKJ7-F1
#
_cell.length_a   1.000
_cell.length_b   1.000
_cell.length_c   1.000
_cell.angle_alpha   90.00
_cell.angle_beta   90.00
_cell.angle_gamma   90.00
#
_symmetry.space_group_name_H-M   'P 1'
#
loop_
_entity.id
_entity.type
_entity.pdbx_description
1 polymer ?
#
loop_
_entity_poly.entity_id
_entity_poly.type
_entity_poly.pdbx_seq_one_letter_code
_entity_poly.pdbx_strand_id
1 'polypeptide(L)' 'MNNLITKCYVATLIRLEQFGKDRRGVTAIEYALIGVAMATLLAYILGDQNSGFLGELKKAFDAIAQAISQVTISSSNP' A
#
# COMPACT_ATOMS: atom_id res chain seq x y z
N MET A 1 -4.15 12.25 -50.46
CA MET A 1 -2.82 11.76 -49.99
C MET A 1 -2.55 12.07 -48.52
N ASN A 2 -2.97 13.23 -47.99
CA ASN A 2 -2.69 13.63 -46.59
C ASN A 2 -3.36 12.75 -45.51
N ASN A 3 -4.53 12.17 -45.78
CA ASN A 3 -5.31 11.44 -44.76
C ASN A 3 -4.64 10.14 -44.29
N LEU A 4 -3.87 9.46 -45.15
CA LEU A 4 -3.19 8.21 -44.83
C LEU A 4 -1.92 8.47 -44.00
N ILE A 5 -1.18 9.52 -44.35
CA ILE A 5 0.02 9.94 -43.63
C ILE A 5 -0.35 10.41 -42.21
N THR A 6 -1.41 11.20 -42.05
CA THR A 6 -1.89 11.61 -40.72
C THR A 6 -2.38 10.41 -39.90
N LYS A 7 -3.07 9.45 -40.51
CA LYS A 7 -3.49 8.21 -39.82
C LYS A 7 -2.29 7.38 -39.35
N CYS A 8 -1.27 7.21 -40.18
CA CYS A 8 -0.03 6.52 -39.79
C CYS A 8 0.71 7.26 -38.66
N TYR A 9 0.77 8.60 -38.73
CA TYR A 9 1.39 9.42 -37.69
C TYR A 9 0.65 9.29 -36.35
N VAL A 10 -0.68 9.39 -36.35
CA VAL A 10 -1.49 9.24 -35.14
C VAL A 10 -1.41 7.81 -34.59
N ALA A 11 -1.46 6.79 -35.45
CA ALA A 11 -1.39 5.39 -35.04
C ALA A 11 -0.02 5.02 -34.42
N THR A 12 1.07 5.60 -34.92
CA THR A 12 2.41 5.40 -34.35
C THR A 12 2.58 6.12 -33.02
N LEU A 13 2.06 7.34 -32.89
CA LEU A 13 2.03 8.10 -31.63
C LEU A 13 1.27 7.34 -30.53
N ILE A 14 0.08 6.83 -30.85
CA ILE A 14 -0.75 6.03 -29.92
C ILE A 14 -0.01 4.74 -29.50
N ARG A 15 0.67 4.07 -30.44
CA ARG A 15 1.44 2.85 -30.11
C ARG A 15 2.66 3.12 -29.24
N LEU A 16 3.37 4.23 -29.46
CA LEU A 16 4.51 4.61 -28.61
C LEU A 16 4.05 5.00 -27.20
N GLU A 17 2.93 5.72 -27.10
CA GLU A 17 2.31 6.01 -25.82
C GLU A 17 1.89 4.73 -25.09
N GLN A 18 1.28 3.78 -25.80
CA GLN A 18 0.91 2.48 -25.26
C GLN A 18 2.14 1.66 -24.85
N PHE A 19 3.24 1.72 -25.61
CA PHE A 19 4.49 1.01 -25.31
C PHE A 19 5.18 1.54 -24.05
N GLY A 20 5.27 2.86 -23.87
CA GLY A 20 5.83 3.45 -22.65
C GLY A 20 4.94 3.26 -21.41
N LYS A 21 3.62 3.16 -21.62
CA LYS A 21 2.66 2.80 -20.57
C LYS A 21 2.52 1.29 -20.37
N ASP A 22 3.17 0.49 -21.21
CA ASP A 22 3.09 -0.96 -21.10
C ASP A 22 3.91 -1.43 -19.90
N ARG A 23 3.21 -1.90 -18.87
CA ARG A 23 3.80 -2.53 -17.69
C ARG A 23 3.69 -4.06 -17.75
N ARG A 24 3.21 -4.62 -18.86
CA ARG A 24 3.06 -6.07 -19.04
C ARG A 24 4.44 -6.64 -19.31
N GLY A 25 5.04 -7.25 -18.29
CA GLY A 25 6.38 -7.82 -18.40
C GLY A 25 7.48 -6.98 -17.73
N VAL A 26 7.13 -6.06 -16.82
CA VAL A 26 8.09 -5.71 -15.75
C VAL A 26 8.62 -7.04 -15.20
N THR A 27 9.93 -7.19 -15.26
CA THR A 27 10.57 -8.49 -15.16
C THR A 27 10.33 -9.10 -13.79
N ALA A 28 10.27 -10.42 -13.73
CA ALA A 28 10.10 -11.13 -12.46
C ALA A 28 11.15 -10.72 -11.41
N ILE A 29 12.35 -10.29 -11.83
CA ILE A 29 13.42 -9.83 -10.93
C ILE A 29 13.17 -8.42 -10.36
N GLU A 30 12.54 -7.52 -11.11
CA GLU A 30 12.21 -6.17 -10.62
C GLU A 30 11.06 -6.21 -9.60
N TYR A 31 10.03 -7.02 -9.86
CA TYR A 31 8.97 -7.24 -8.87
C TYR A 31 9.46 -7.99 -7.64
N ALA A 32 10.40 -8.94 -7.81
CA ALA A 32 11.03 -9.60 -6.67
C ALA A 32 11.78 -8.59 -5.78
N LEU A 33 12.53 -7.66 -6.37
CA LEU A 33 13.22 -6.60 -5.63
C LEU A 33 12.23 -5.68 -4.89
N ILE A 34 11.15 -5.26 -5.55
CA ILE A 34 10.09 -4.45 -4.92
C ILE A 34 9.45 -5.23 -3.77
N GLY A 35 9.22 -6.54 -3.94
CA GLY A 35 8.70 -7.42 -2.90
C GLY A 35 9.61 -7.50 -1.67
N VAL A 36 10.93 -7.62 -1.88
CA VAL A 36 11.92 -7.59 -0.79
C VAL A 36 11.90 -6.24 -0.07
N ALA A 37 11.87 -5.13 -0.81
CA ALA A 37 11.79 -3.79 -0.22
C ALA A 37 10.52 -3.62 0.63
N MET A 38 9.36 -4.02 0.12
CA MET A 38 8.10 -3.97 0.85
C MET A 38 8.10 -4.87 2.10
N ALA A 39 8.66 -6.07 2.01
CA ALA A 39 8.77 -6.98 3.15
C ALA A 39 9.64 -6.40 4.27
N THR A 40 10.78 -5.79 3.92
CA THR A 40 11.68 -5.16 4.91
C THR A 40 11.02 -3.94 5.57
N LEU A 41 10.33 -3.11 4.80
CA LEU A 41 9.60 -1.95 5.34
C LEU A 41 8.50 -2.38 6.30
N LEU A 42 7.71 -3.38 5.92
CA LEU A 42 6.65 -3.93 6.78
C LEU A 42 7.24 -4.57 8.05
N ALA A 43 8.33 -5.33 7.92
CA ALA A 43 9.02 -5.89 9.09
C ALA A 43 9.55 -4.80 10.03
N TYR A 44 10.02 -3.66 9.50
CA TYR A 44 10.47 -2.55 10.32
C TYR A 44 9.31 -1.85 11.06
N ILE A 45 8.18 -1.62 10.38
CA ILE A 45 7.04 -0.89 10.95
C ILE A 45 6.19 -1.79 11.87
N LEU A 46 6.01 -3.06 11.52
CA LEU A 46 5.11 -4.01 12.19
C LEU A 46 5.85 -5.09 13.01
N GLY A 47 7.18 -5.21 12.89
CA GLY A 47 7.93 -6.31 13.51
C GLY A 47 8.11 -6.20 15.02
N ASP A 48 7.99 -4.99 15.57
CA ASP A 48 7.98 -4.79 17.01
C ASP A 48 6.55 -4.61 17.53
N GLN A 49 6.16 -5.48 18.46
CA GLN A 49 4.83 -5.45 19.10
C GLN A 49 4.80 -4.50 20.30
N ASN A 50 5.95 -4.14 20.85
CA ASN A 50 6.09 -3.36 22.07
C ASN A 50 6.60 -1.94 21.81
N SER A 51 7.19 -1.67 20.65
CA SER A 51 7.57 -0.33 20.21
C SER A 51 7.24 -0.10 18.73
N GLY A 52 7.35 1.14 18.25
CA GLY A 52 6.98 1.51 16.88
C GLY A 52 5.47 1.62 16.64
N PHE A 53 5.06 1.56 15.38
CA PHE A 53 3.67 1.84 14.97
C PHE A 53 2.67 0.83 15.57
N LEU A 54 3.01 -0.46 15.56
CA LEU A 54 2.13 -1.50 16.10
C LEU A 54 2.00 -1.41 17.63
N GLY A 55 3.08 -1.06 18.33
CA GLY A 55 3.06 -0.83 19.78
C GLY A 55 2.17 0.36 20.17
N GLU A 56 2.27 1.49 19.46
CA GLU A 56 1.39 2.65 19.71
C GLU A 56 -0.08 2.34 19.38
N LEU A 57 -0.33 1.57 18.31
CA LEU A 57 -1.68 1.12 17.97
C LEU A 57 -2.25 0.23 19.08
N LYS A 58 -1.46 -0.73 19.59
CA LYS A 58 -1.85 -1.59 20.72
C LYS A 58 -2.17 -0.74 21.95
N LYS A 59 -1.33 0.23 22.29
CA LYS A 59 -1.53 1.11 23.44
C LYS A 59 -2.82 1.93 23.33
N ALA A 60 -3.14 2.44 22.15
CA ALA A 60 -4.40 3.15 21.90
C ALA A 60 -5.62 2.24 22.12
N PHE A 61 -5.59 1.00 21.60
CA PHE A 61 -6.66 0.03 21.81
C PHE A 61 -6.78 -0.42 23.27
N ASP A 62 -5.66 -0.62 23.97
CA ASP A 62 -5.65 -0.95 25.39
C ASP A 62 -6.28 0.19 26.22
N ALA A 63 -6.01 1.45 25.89
CA ALA A 63 -6.61 2.60 26.55
C ALA A 63 -8.14 2.66 26.33
N ILE A 64 -8.60 2.38 25.10
CA ILE A 64 -10.04 2.30 24.80
C ILE A 64 -10.69 1.16 25.60
N ALA A 65 -10.06 -0.02 25.62
CA ALA A 65 -10.55 -1.17 26.37
C ALA A 65 -10.67 -0.85 27.87
N GLN A 66 -9.66 -0.19 28.45
CA GLN A 66 -9.69 0.25 29.85
C GLN A 66 -10.81 1.25 30.13
N ALA A 67 -11.01 2.25 29.26
CA ALA A 67 -12.09 3.22 29.41
C ALA A 67 -13.47 2.54 29.40
N ILE A 68 -13.68 1.58 28.49
CA ILE A 68 -14.91 0.79 28.43
C ILE A 68 -15.10 -0.03 29.71
N SER A 69 -14.06 -0.76 30.16
CA SER A 69 -14.13 -1.56 31.39
C SER A 69 -14.43 -0.71 32.63
N GLN A 70 -13.83 0.47 32.75
CA GLN A 70 -14.10 1.39 33.87
C GLN A 70 -15.57 1.84 33.90
N VAL A 71 -16.14 2.18 32.73
CA VAL A 71 -17.55 2.56 32.63
C VAL A 71 -18.47 1.39 32.98
N THR A 72 -18.17 0.19 32.50
CA THR A 72 -18.96 -1.01 32.82
C THR A 72 -18.90 -1.38 34.31
N ILE A 73 -17.73 -1.29 34.94
CA ILE A 73 -17.58 -1.61 36.37
C ILE A 73 -18.28 -0.55 37.24
N SER A 74 -18.18 0.74 36.87
CA SER A 74 -18.87 1.84 37.57
C SER A 74 -20.39 1.76 37.46
N SER A 75 -20.91 1.16 36.37
CA SER A 75 -22.35 0.89 36.20
C SER A 75 -22.85 -0.35 36.96
N SER A 76 -21.94 -1.19 37.47
CA SER A 76 -22.29 -2.47 38.12
C SER A 76 -22.28 -2.42 39.65
N ASN A 77 -22.02 -1.26 40.25
CA ASN A 77 -22.21 -1.05 41.68
C ASN A 77 -23.65 -0.55 41.92
N PRO A 78 -24.46 -1.21 42.78
CA PRO A 78 -25.76 -0.68 43.18
C PRO A 78 -25.63 0.63 43.97
#